data_AF-A0A839DT41-F1
#
_entry.id   AF-A0A839DT41-F1
#
_cell.length_a   1.000
_cell.length_b   1.000
_cell.length_c   1.000
_cell.angle_alpha   90.00
_cell.angle_beta   90.00
_cell.angle_gamma   90.00
#
_symmetry.space_group_name_H-M   'P 1'
#
loop_
_entity.id
_entity.type
_entity.pdbx_description
1 polymer ?
#
loop_
_entity_poly.entity_id
_entity_poly.type
_entity_poly.pdbx_seq_one_letter_code
_entity_poly.pdbx_strand_id
1 'polypeptide(L)'
;MLSHIAALSATSQQVADAEAVMARTPTPVRWRTHQEIAALLTGYQLLDPGLVSVDHWHPADPVSDHQAAQANVYGTVGLLPPHAPEDRLHLST
;
A
#
# COMPACT_ATOMS: atom_id res chain seq x y z
N MET A 1 9.49 1.74 2.26
CA MET A 1 8.52 0.62 2.22
C MET A 1 7.16 1.16 2.62
N LEU A 2 6.11 0.74 1.93
CA LEU A 2 4.72 1.06 2.26
C LEU A 2 3.91 -0.24 2.30
N SER A 3 3.06 -0.36 3.32
CA SER A 3 2.00 -1.36 3.40
C SER A 3 0.67 -0.67 3.64
N HIS A 4 -0.40 -1.16 3.01
CA HIS A 4 -1.71 -0.54 3.17
C HIS A 4 -2.83 -1.58 3.13
N ILE A 5 -3.79 -1.42 4.04
CA ILE A 5 -4.97 -2.28 4.12
C ILE A 5 -5.87 -2.11 2.89
N ALA A 6 -6.32 -3.24 2.34
CA ALA A 6 -7.11 -3.33 1.13
C ALA A 6 -7.98 -4.59 1.16
N ALA A 7 -9.20 -4.50 0.64
CA ALA A 7 -10.10 -5.64 0.59
C ALA A 7 -9.70 -6.56 -0.56
N LEU A 8 -9.00 -7.66 -0.24
CA LEU A 8 -8.61 -8.70 -1.18
C LEU A 8 -9.53 -9.92 -1.05
N SER A 9 -9.72 -10.39 0.19
CA SER A 9 -10.66 -11.45 0.54
C SER A 9 -11.81 -10.95 1.43
N ALA A 10 -11.64 -9.81 2.10
CA ALA A 10 -12.66 -9.23 2.95
C ALA A 10 -13.88 -8.80 2.13
N THR A 11 -15.06 -9.13 2.63
CA THR A 11 -16.33 -8.67 2.06
C THR A 11 -16.57 -7.20 2.36
N SER A 12 -17.41 -6.54 1.56
CA SER A 12 -17.80 -5.15 1.80
C SER A 12 -18.42 -4.92 3.18
N GLN A 13 -19.15 -5.91 3.72
CA GLN A 13 -19.71 -5.83 5.06
C GLN A 13 -18.61 -5.84 6.13
N GLN A 14 -17.63 -6.74 6.02
CA GLN A 14 -16.49 -6.78 6.94
C GLN A 14 -15.66 -5.48 6.90
N VAL A 15 -15.49 -4.89 5.72
CA VAL A 15 -14.81 -3.58 5.56
C VAL A 15 -15.60 -2.49 6.29
N ALA A 16 -16.90 -2.40 6.04
CA ALA A 16 -17.77 -1.40 6.66
C ALA A 16 -17.80 -1.52 8.19
N ASP A 17 -17.88 -2.75 8.70
CA ASP A 17 -17.88 -3.02 10.15
C ASP A 17 -16.54 -2.64 10.78
N ALA A 18 -15.42 -2.99 10.15
CA ALA A 18 -14.09 -2.62 10.61
C ALA A 18 -13.89 -1.10 10.63
N GLU A 19 -14.30 -0.39 9.57
CA GLU A 19 -14.24 1.07 9.52
C GLU A 19 -15.13 1.71 10.59
N ALA A 20 -16.35 1.22 10.79
CA ALA A 20 -17.27 1.72 11.81
C ALA A 20 -16.74 1.53 13.24
N VAL A 21 -16.04 0.43 13.51
CA VAL A 21 -15.37 0.20 14.80
C VAL A 21 -14.20 1.15 14.98
N MET A 22 -13.29 1.23 14.01
CA MET A 22 -12.07 2.04 14.10
C MET A 22 -12.37 3.54 14.11
N ALA A 23 -13.45 3.99 13.47
CA ALA A 23 -13.91 5.38 13.49
C ALA A 23 -14.25 5.91 14.90
N ARG A 24 -14.51 5.01 15.86
CA ARG A 24 -14.74 5.36 17.27
C ARG A 24 -13.46 5.41 18.10
N THR A 25 -12.29 5.24 17.48
CA THR A 25 -10.98 5.31 18.11
C THR A 25 -10.22 6.55 17.62
N PRO A 26 -9.14 6.99 18.31
CA PRO A 26 -8.26 8.04 17.81
C PRO A 26 -7.51 7.69 16.51
N THR A 27 -7.55 6.43 16.07
CA THR A 27 -6.84 5.92 14.88
C THR A 27 -7.82 5.36 13.86
N PRO A 28 -8.61 6.21 13.17
CA PRO A 28 -9.54 5.73 12.14
C PRO A 28 -8.78 5.02 11.02
N VAL A 29 -9.42 3.99 10.45
CA VAL A 29 -8.88 3.24 9.30
C VAL A 29 -9.66 3.59 8.06
N ARG A 30 -8.97 3.59 6.91
CA ARG A 30 -9.59 3.63 5.60
C ARG A 30 -9.03 2.49 4.77
N TRP A 31 -9.90 1.66 4.23
CA TRP A 31 -9.53 0.63 3.27
C TRP A 31 -9.44 1.25 1.88
N ARG A 32 -8.34 1.00 1.17
CA ARG A 32 -8.11 1.54 -0.17
C ARG A 32 -8.03 0.42 -1.19
N THR A 33 -8.47 0.72 -2.40
CA THR A 33 -8.27 -0.11 -3.58
C THR A 33 -6.80 -0.12 -4.00
N HIS A 34 -6.42 -1.09 -4.83
CA HIS A 34 -5.07 -1.14 -5.42
C HIS A 34 -4.72 0.17 -6.14
N GLN A 35 -5.65 0.72 -6.92
CA GLN A 35 -5.46 1.95 -7.69
C GLN A 35 -5.26 3.18 -6.79
N GLU A 36 -6.05 3.32 -5.73
CA GLU A 36 -5.87 4.40 -4.76
C GLU A 36 -4.53 4.32 -4.06
N ILE A 37 -4.05 3.11 -3.73
CA ILE A 37 -2.71 2.90 -3.14
C ILE A 37 -1.62 3.22 -4.17
N ALA A 38 -1.77 2.77 -5.41
CA ALA A 38 -0.84 3.06 -6.50
C ALA A 38 -0.68 4.57 -6.73
N ALA A 39 -1.76 5.34 -6.61
CA ALA A 39 -1.70 6.80 -6.74
C ALA A 39 -0.82 7.45 -5.65
N LEU A 40 -0.80 6.92 -4.42
CA LEU A 40 0.06 7.40 -3.33
C LEU A 40 1.55 7.19 -3.61
N LEU A 41 1.88 6.29 -4.54
CA LEU A 41 3.25 5.90 -4.90
C LEU A 41 3.78 6.70 -6.10
N THR A 42 3.02 7.66 -6.62
CA THR A 42 3.44 8.51 -7.73
C THR A 42 4.78 9.17 -7.42
N GLY A 43 5.72 9.09 -8.36
CA GLY A 43 7.07 9.64 -8.22
C GLY A 43 8.09 8.68 -7.60
N TYR A 44 7.68 7.52 -7.09
CA TYR A 44 8.59 6.47 -6.66
C TYR A 44 8.86 5.48 -7.80
N GLN A 45 10.10 5.04 -7.90
CA GLN A 45 10.46 3.86 -8.68
C GLN A 45 10.23 2.62 -7.81
N LEU A 46 9.18 1.86 -8.10
CA LEU A 46 8.87 0.62 -7.38
C LEU A 46 9.86 -0.48 -7.76
N LEU A 47 10.39 -1.17 -6.75
CA LEU A 47 11.18 -2.38 -6.95
C LEU A 47 10.25 -3.55 -7.29
N ASP A 48 10.73 -4.48 -8.11
CA ASP A 48 10.01 -5.73 -8.38
C ASP A 48 9.67 -6.46 -7.07
N PRO A 49 8.47 -7.05 -6.94
CA PRO A 49 7.42 -7.19 -7.97
C PRO A 49 6.43 -6.00 -8.06
N GLY A 50 6.75 -4.85 -7.46
CA GLY A 50 5.90 -3.66 -7.45
C GLY A 50 4.94 -3.62 -6.27
N LEU A 51 3.67 -3.30 -6.52
CA LEU A 51 2.60 -3.27 -5.52
C LEU A 51 1.76 -4.56 -5.62
N VAL A 52 2.02 -5.49 -4.70
CA VAL A 52 1.42 -6.84 -4.66
C VAL A 52 0.86 -7.13 -3.27
N SER A 53 0.04 -8.17 -3.11
CA SER A 53 -0.36 -8.62 -1.77
C SER A 53 0.89 -8.89 -0.93
N VAL A 54 0.88 -8.56 0.36
CA VAL A 54 2.14 -8.58 1.14
C VAL A 54 2.81 -9.95 1.17
N ASP A 55 2.03 -11.04 1.15
CA ASP A 55 2.53 -12.41 1.13
C ASP A 55 3.14 -12.82 -0.22
N HIS A 56 2.91 -12.06 -1.29
CA HIS A 56 3.58 -12.23 -2.59
C HIS A 56 4.89 -11.45 -2.72
N TRP A 57 5.26 -10.64 -1.73
CA TRP A 57 6.49 -9.85 -1.80
C TRP A 57 7.69 -10.71 -1.39
N HIS A 58 8.44 -11.22 -2.39
CA HIS A 58 9.61 -12.10 -2.23
C HIS A 58 9.43 -13.21 -1.17
N PRO A 59 8.40 -14.06 -1.27
CA PRO A 59 8.18 -15.11 -0.30
C PRO A 59 9.28 -16.18 -0.39
N ALA A 60 9.62 -16.78 0.74
CA ALA A 60 10.61 -17.86 0.80
C ALA A 60 10.09 -19.15 0.11
N ASP A 61 8.79 -19.40 0.21
CA ASP A 61 8.09 -20.53 -0.40
C ASP A 61 6.95 -20.05 -1.31
N PRO A 62 6.53 -20.82 -2.33
CA PRO A 62 5.39 -20.44 -3.16
C PRO A 62 4.10 -20.26 -2.34
N VAL A 63 3.41 -19.15 -2.57
CA VAL A 63 2.11 -18.82 -1.94
C VAL A 63 1.03 -18.73 -3.03
N SER A 64 -0.09 -19.43 -2.85
CA SER A 64 -1.23 -19.28 -3.77
C SER A 64 -1.92 -17.93 -3.62
N ASP A 65 -2.55 -17.43 -4.68
CA ASP A 65 -3.27 -16.14 -4.65
C ASP A 65 -4.35 -16.09 -3.57
N HIS A 66 -5.05 -17.21 -3.34
CA HIS A 66 -6.06 -17.30 -2.29
C HIS A 66 -5.46 -17.14 -0.89
N GLN A 67 -4.29 -17.74 -0.64
CA GLN A 67 -3.58 -17.58 0.63
C GLN A 67 -3.09 -16.14 0.80
N ALA A 68 -2.49 -15.57 -0.25
CA ALA A 68 -1.92 -14.24 -0.22
C ALA A 68 -2.97 -13.12 -0.06
N ALA A 69 -4.20 -13.37 -0.51
CA ALA A 69 -5.33 -12.46 -0.32
C ALA A 69 -5.82 -12.39 1.14
N GLN A 70 -5.50 -13.37 2.00
CA GLN A 70 -6.08 -13.43 3.35
C GLN A 70 -5.63 -12.27 4.25
N ALA A 71 -4.41 -11.77 4.06
CA ALA A 71 -3.88 -10.66 4.85
C ALA A 71 -4.64 -9.34 4.63
N ASN A 72 -5.37 -9.20 3.51
CA ASN A 72 -6.07 -7.95 3.15
C ASN A 72 -5.15 -6.71 3.19
N VAL A 73 -3.92 -6.87 2.70
CA VAL A 73 -2.89 -5.83 2.68
C VAL A 73 -2.10 -5.92 1.38
N TYR A 74 -1.90 -4.78 0.74
CA TYR A 74 -0.89 -4.62 -0.30
C TYR A 74 0.42 -4.11 0.31
N GLY A 75 1.56 -4.56 -0.23
CA GLY A 75 2.90 -4.13 0.15
C GLY A 75 3.74 -3.73 -1.06
N THR A 76 4.64 -2.78 -0.87
CA THR A 76 5.62 -2.38 -1.87
C THR A 76 6.88 -1.76 -1.26
N VAL A 77 7.96 -1.77 -2.04
CA VAL A 77 9.18 -1.03 -1.76
C VAL A 77 9.47 -0.14 -2.97
N GLY A 78 9.59 1.16 -2.72
CA GLY A 78 9.93 2.14 -3.75
C GLY A 78 11.12 2.99 -3.33
N LEU A 79 11.91 3.37 -4.32
CA LEU A 79 12.99 4.36 -4.20
C LEU A 79 12.47 5.69 -4.73
N LEU A 80 12.73 6.77 -3.98
CA LEU A 80 12.55 8.10 -4.54
C LEU A 80 13.74 8.36 -5.48
N PRO A 81 13.51 8.66 -6.77
CA PRO A 81 14.58 9.04 -7.67
C PRO A 81 15.33 10.26 -7.10
N PRO A 82 16.65 10.37 -7.34
CA PRO A 82 17.35 11.58 -6.97
C PRO A 82 16.69 12.79 -7.65
N HIS A 83 16.42 13.85 -6.86
CA HIS A 83 15.95 15.11 -7.42
C HIS A 83 16.94 15.63 -8.46
N ALA A 84 16.44 16.13 -9.59
CA ALA A 84 17.27 16.84 -10.54
C ALA A 84 17.89 18.07 -9.84
N PRO A 85 19.16 18.43 -10.15
CA PRO A 85 19.86 19.51 -9.47
C PRO A 85 19.15 20.89 -9.55
N GLU A 86 18.20 21.07 -10.47
CA GLU A 86 17.46 22.31 -10.69
C GLU A 86 16.45 22.65 -9.56
N ASP A 87 15.98 21.66 -8.79
CA ASP A 87 15.02 21.88 -7.68
C ASP A 87 15.63 22.58 -6.45
N ARG A 88 16.97 22.68 -6.38
CA ARG A 88 17.68 23.30 -5.24
C ARG A 88 17.73 24.83 -5.31
N LEU A 89 17.40 25.45 -6.44
CA LEU A 89 17.51 26.89 -6.64
C LEU A 89 16.33 27.69 -6.06
N HIS A 90 15.25 27.05 -5.61
CA HIS A 90 14.05 27.73 -5.11
C HIS A 90 13.94 27.83 -3.58
N LEU A 91 14.93 27.34 -2.82
CA LEU A 91 14.91 27.37 -1.34
C LEU A 91 15.92 28.36 -0.72
N SER A 92 16.29 29.40 -1.45
CA SER A 92 17.09 30.50 -0.89
C SER A 92 16.61 31.85 -1.42
N THR A 93 15.60 32.41 -0.75
CA THR A 93 15.37 33.86 -0.67
C THR A 93 14.87 34.19 0.72
#